data_AF-A0A2V8M515-F1
#
_entry.id   AF-A0A2V8M515-F1
#
_cell.length_a   1.000
_cell.length_b   1.000
_cell.length_c   1.000
_cell.angle_alpha   90.00
_cell.angle_beta   90.00
_cell.angle_gamma   90.00
#
_symmetry.space_group_name_H-M   'P 1'
#
loop_
_entity.id
_entity.type
_entity.pdbx_description
1 polymer ?
#
loop_
_entity_poly.entity_id
_entity_poly.type
_entity_poly.pdbx_seq_one_letter_code
_entity_poly.pdbx_strand_id
1 'polypeptide(L)'
;MKVCDHRGYDFRALPLISEAGLFGALVVLYSESYSLSDKQWILIEGLTELTAISLNKTYQHQKLQKAFDDLRISQDALVRTEKFRALGQMSAGIAHDLKNLLNPLLLYTDELRDAAGRRNEVLEIAERVDRILTRGLETVERLRDFSRQSSEESEAVSTDLNAMVHEAI
;
A
#
# COMPACT_ATOMS: atom_id res chain seq x y z
N MET A 1 7.68 -49.20 13.44
CA MET A 1 6.58 -48.78 12.54
C MET A 1 6.28 -49.95 11.63
N LYS A 2 5.04 -50.45 11.61
CA LYS A 2 4.65 -51.70 10.93
C LYS A 2 4.78 -51.60 9.40
N VAL A 3 5.57 -52.51 8.85
CA VAL A 3 5.38 -53.34 7.64
C VAL A 3 4.26 -52.89 6.69
N CYS A 4 4.65 -52.35 5.53
CA CYS A 4 3.86 -52.47 4.30
C CYS A 4 4.33 -53.72 3.58
N ASP A 5 3.55 -54.79 3.69
CA ASP A 5 3.72 -56.03 2.93
C ASP A 5 3.03 -55.86 1.57
N HIS A 6 3.83 -55.75 0.50
CA HIS A 6 3.69 -56.43 -0.79
C HIS A 6 4.52 -55.72 -1.88
N ARG A 7 5.43 -56.51 -2.48
CA ARG A 7 6.43 -56.25 -3.54
C ARG A 7 7.82 -56.01 -2.95
N GLY A 8 8.77 -56.92 -3.23
CA GLY A 8 10.13 -57.00 -2.67
C GLY A 8 11.01 -55.76 -2.91
N TYR A 9 10.65 -54.67 -2.24
CA TYR A 9 11.33 -53.39 -2.20
C TYR A 9 11.58 -52.97 -0.75
N ASP A 10 12.79 -52.53 -0.48
CA ASP A 10 13.25 -51.90 0.75
C ASP A 10 13.38 -50.37 0.54
N PHE A 11 13.48 -49.61 1.63
CA PHE A 11 13.57 -48.16 1.56
C PHE A 11 14.43 -47.53 2.65
N ARG A 12 15.02 -46.38 2.32
CA ARG A 12 15.72 -45.52 3.28
C ARG A 12 15.28 -44.08 3.14
N ALA A 13 14.99 -43.44 4.27
CA ALA A 13 14.66 -42.02 4.34
C ALA A 13 15.87 -41.24 4.89
N LEU A 14 16.29 -40.20 4.17
CA LEU A 14 17.33 -39.28 4.60
C LEU A 14 16.73 -37.89 4.81
N PRO A 15 16.99 -37.23 5.95
CA PRO A 15 16.38 -35.95 6.24
C PRO A 15 17.03 -34.82 5.41
N LEU A 16 16.20 -33.91 4.90
CA LEU A 16 16.63 -32.69 4.21
C LEU A 16 16.69 -31.56 5.24
N ILE A 17 17.78 -31.47 5.99
CA ILE A 17 17.97 -30.47 7.05
C ILE A 17 18.99 -29.43 6.60
N SER A 18 18.72 -28.16 6.87
CA SER A 18 19.71 -27.10 6.83
C SER A 18 19.63 -26.23 8.09
N GLU A 19 20.46 -25.17 8.19
CA GLU A 19 20.40 -24.18 9.28
C GLU A 19 19.00 -23.60 9.53
N ALA A 20 18.17 -23.45 8.49
CA ALA A 20 16.82 -22.90 8.63
C ALA A 20 15.79 -23.92 9.16
N GLY A 21 16.15 -25.22 9.20
CA GLY A 21 15.31 -26.28 9.76
C GLY A 21 15.18 -27.51 8.86
N LEU A 22 14.19 -28.34 9.18
CA LEU A 22 13.83 -29.54 8.43
C LEU A 22 12.90 -29.18 7.26
N PHE A 23 13.34 -29.43 6.04
CA PHE A 23 12.55 -29.18 4.83
C PHE A 23 11.79 -30.41 4.33
N GLY A 24 12.15 -31.61 4.79
CA GLY A 24 11.52 -32.86 4.39
C GLY A 24 12.46 -34.04 4.48
N ALA A 25 12.20 -35.08 3.71
CA ALA A 25 13.06 -36.26 3.61
C ALA A 25 13.15 -36.74 2.16
N LEU A 26 14.35 -37.15 1.74
CA LEU A 26 14.57 -37.91 0.53
C LEU A 26 14.31 -39.39 0.82
N VAL A 27 13.32 -39.99 0.16
CA VAL A 27 13.00 -41.41 0.30
C VAL A 27 13.57 -42.15 -0.91
N VAL A 28 14.50 -43.07 -0.65
CA VAL A 28 15.08 -43.95 -1.67
C VAL A 28 14.42 -45.32 -1.53
N LEU A 29 13.82 -45.80 -2.61
CA LEU A 29 13.18 -47.11 -2.73
C LEU A 29 14.03 -48.00 -3.65
N TYR A 30 14.35 -49.23 -3.23
CA TYR A 30 15.16 -50.18 -4.01
C TYR A 30 14.66 -51.61 -3.81
N SER A 31 14.95 -52.54 -4.71
CA SER A 31 14.50 -53.93 -4.56
C SER A 31 15.36 -54.68 -3.53
N GLU A 32 14.76 -55.62 -2.77
CA GLU A 32 15.50 -56.46 -1.80
C GLU A 32 16.62 -57.29 -2.45
N SER A 33 16.48 -57.65 -3.72
CA SER A 33 17.52 -58.36 -4.49
C SER A 33 18.70 -57.47 -4.90
N TYR A 34 18.64 -56.16 -4.61
CA TYR A 34 19.63 -55.17 -5.02
C TYR A 34 20.26 -54.48 -3.81
N SER A 35 21.56 -54.74 -3.58
CA SER A 35 22.34 -54.03 -2.58
C SER A 35 22.97 -52.79 -3.20
N LEU A 36 22.64 -51.61 -2.69
CA LEU A 36 23.35 -50.37 -3.01
C LEU A 36 24.80 -50.46 -2.51
N SER A 37 25.75 -50.14 -3.37
CA SER A 37 27.17 -50.03 -3.02
C SER A 37 27.46 -48.77 -2.20
N ASP A 38 28.56 -48.78 -1.45
CA ASP A 38 29.02 -47.61 -0.67
C ASP A 38 29.13 -46.35 -1.52
N LYS A 39 29.58 -46.48 -2.78
CA LYS A 39 29.67 -45.36 -3.72
C LYS A 39 28.30 -44.75 -4.03
N GLN A 40 27.26 -45.56 -4.15
CA GLN A 40 25.90 -45.07 -4.40
C GLN A 40 25.33 -44.40 -3.16
N TRP A 41 25.63 -44.90 -1.96
CA TRP A 41 25.23 -44.26 -0.72
C TRP A 41 25.89 -42.89 -0.53
N ILE A 42 27.19 -42.77 -0.81
CA ILE A 42 27.89 -41.47 -0.77
C ILE A 42 27.24 -40.46 -1.72
N LEU A 43 26.83 -40.89 -2.92
CA LEU A 43 26.13 -40.02 -3.87
C LEU A 43 24.74 -39.60 -3.36
N ILE A 44 23.98 -40.52 -2.77
CA ILE A 44 22.66 -40.24 -2.20
C ILE A 44 22.77 -39.26 -1.02
N GLU A 45 23.74 -39.43 -0.14
CA GLU A 45 24.00 -38.52 0.98
C GLU A 45 24.39 -37.13 0.48
N GLY A 46 25.34 -37.05 -0.46
CA GLY A 46 25.72 -35.78 -1.07
C GLY A 46 24.57 -35.08 -1.79
N LEU A 47 23.71 -35.83 -2.49
CA LEU A 47 22.51 -35.28 -3.12
C LEU A 47 21.49 -34.79 -2.08
N THR A 48 21.31 -35.52 -0.99
CA THR A 48 20.42 -35.15 0.12
C THR A 48 20.87 -33.80 0.70
N GLU A 49 22.16 -33.66 1.00
CA GLU A 49 22.72 -32.42 1.56
C GLU A 49 22.59 -31.25 0.58
N LEU A 50 22.96 -31.44 -0.69
CA LEU A 50 22.82 -30.41 -1.72
C LEU A 50 21.36 -29.99 -1.93
N THR A 51 20.43 -30.93 -1.83
CA THR A 51 18.99 -30.66 -1.94
C THR A 51 18.51 -29.83 -0.75
N ALA A 52 18.94 -30.17 0.47
CA ALA A 52 18.59 -29.41 1.66
C ALA A 52 19.11 -27.97 1.61
N ILE A 53 20.37 -27.77 1.20
CA ILE A 53 20.97 -26.44 0.99
C ILE A 53 20.22 -25.66 -0.08
N SER A 54 19.92 -26.28 -1.23
CA SER A 54 19.24 -25.63 -2.34
C SER A 54 17.80 -25.22 -1.99
N LEU A 55 17.11 -26.04 -1.21
CA LEU A 55 15.76 -25.76 -0.75
C LEU A 55 15.74 -24.61 0.28
N ASN A 56 16.71 -24.59 1.20
CA ASN A 56 16.91 -23.46 2.10
C ASN A 56 17.18 -22.15 1.34
N LYS A 57 18.07 -22.18 0.34
CA LYS A 57 18.38 -21.01 -0.47
C LYS A 57 17.14 -20.49 -1.17
N THR A 58 16.33 -21.38 -1.75
CA THR A 58 15.06 -21.01 -2.40
C THR A 58 14.08 -20.41 -1.39
N TYR A 59 13.93 -21.01 -0.22
CA TYR A 59 13.08 -20.50 0.85
C TYR A 59 13.48 -19.10 1.31
N GLN A 60 14.78 -18.87 1.55
CA GLN A 60 15.30 -17.55 1.93
C GLN A 60 15.09 -16.52 0.81
N HIS A 61 15.31 -16.92 -0.44
CA HIS A 61 15.10 -16.05 -1.59
C HIS A 61 13.63 -15.62 -1.71
N GLN A 62 12.69 -16.57 -1.57
CA GLN A 62 11.25 -16.27 -1.56
C GLN A 62 10.86 -15.35 -0.41
N LYS A 63 11.40 -15.57 0.79
CA LYS A 63 11.15 -14.72 1.96
C LYS A 63 11.66 -13.29 1.73
N LEU A 64 12.85 -13.14 1.14
CA LEU A 64 13.41 -11.84 0.80
C LEU A 64 12.59 -11.13 -0.29
N GLN A 65 12.21 -11.84 -1.35
CA GLN A 65 11.36 -11.31 -2.41
C GLN A 65 10.03 -10.79 -1.84
N LYS A 66 9.36 -11.58 -1.00
CA LYS A 66 8.11 -11.16 -0.36
C LYS A 66 8.30 -9.91 0.49
N ALA A 67 9.33 -9.87 1.32
CA ALA A 67 9.62 -8.68 2.15
C ALA A 67 9.92 -7.44 1.30
N PHE A 68 10.60 -7.61 0.17
CA PHE A 68 10.87 -6.52 -0.78
C PHE A 68 9.59 -6.03 -1.46
N ASP A 69 8.70 -6.92 -1.88
CA ASP A 69 7.42 -6.57 -2.48
C ASP A 69 6.51 -5.83 -1.48
N ASP A 70 6.43 -6.33 -0.24
CA ASP A 70 5.69 -5.70 0.86
C ASP A 70 6.22 -4.29 1.16
N LEU A 71 7.56 -4.14 1.18
CA LEU A 71 8.21 -2.84 1.36
C LEU A 71 7.90 -1.90 0.19
N ARG A 72 7.98 -2.38 -1.04
CA ARG A 72 7.70 -1.58 -2.24
C ARG A 72 6.27 -1.06 -2.26
N ILE A 73 5.30 -1.94 -1.96
CA ILE A 73 3.88 -1.56 -1.87
C ILE A 73 3.68 -0.49 -0.80
N SER A 74 4.30 -0.66 0.36
CA SER A 74 4.20 0.30 1.47
C SER A 74 4.83 1.65 1.10
N GLN A 75 5.99 1.65 0.45
CA GLN A 75 6.65 2.88 -0.03
C GLN A 75 5.82 3.59 -1.09
N ASP A 76 5.25 2.87 -2.05
CA ASP A 76 4.39 3.46 -3.08
C ASP A 76 3.14 4.09 -2.47
N ALA A 77 2.55 3.46 -1.45
CA ALA A 77 1.43 4.03 -0.69
C ALA A 77 1.86 5.32 0.02
N LEU A 78 2.98 5.30 0.75
CA LEU A 78 3.51 6.49 1.44
C LEU A 78 3.80 7.64 0.49
N VAL A 79 4.43 7.38 -0.65
CA VAL A 79 4.72 8.39 -1.67
C VAL A 79 3.43 8.99 -2.22
N ARG A 80 2.39 8.18 -2.47
CA ARG A 80 1.09 8.69 -2.92
C ARG A 80 0.44 9.57 -1.84
N THR A 81 0.40 9.10 -0.60
CA THR A 81 -0.13 9.85 0.54
C THR A 81 0.58 11.20 0.69
N GLU A 82 1.91 11.21 0.65
CA GLU A 82 2.68 12.45 0.80
C GLU A 82 2.46 13.42 -0.38
N LYS A 83 2.32 12.90 -1.61
CA LYS A 83 1.94 13.72 -2.76
C LYS A 83 0.56 14.36 -2.58
N PHE A 84 -0.44 13.59 -2.14
CA PHE A 84 -1.79 14.11 -1.90
C PHE A 84 -1.81 15.10 -0.73
N ARG A 85 -1.05 14.85 0.33
CA ARG A 85 -0.88 15.78 1.46
C ARG A 85 -0.29 17.11 1.01
N ALA A 86 0.79 17.08 0.23
CA ALA A 86 1.42 18.27 -0.32
C ALA A 86 0.48 19.03 -1.27
N LEU A 87 -0.22 18.32 -2.16
CA LEU A 87 -1.23 18.91 -3.05
C LEU A 87 -2.38 19.56 -2.28
N GLY A 88 -2.86 18.93 -1.21
CA GLY A 88 -3.87 19.50 -0.33
C GLY A 88 -3.36 20.78 0.32
N GLN A 89 -2.20 20.73 0.99
CA GLN A 89 -1.62 21.89 1.65
C GLN A 89 -1.41 23.08 0.68
N MET A 90 -0.90 22.83 -0.53
CA MET A 90 -0.78 23.87 -1.56
C MET A 90 -2.14 24.39 -2.02
N SER A 91 -3.13 23.52 -2.24
CA SER A 91 -4.48 23.90 -2.67
C SER A 91 -5.21 24.73 -1.62
N ALA A 92 -5.07 24.39 -0.33
CA ALA A 92 -5.62 25.17 0.77
C ALA A 92 -5.01 26.58 0.84
N GLY A 93 -3.68 26.69 0.66
CA GLY A 93 -2.98 27.97 0.59
C GLY A 93 -3.45 28.82 -0.59
N ILE A 94 -3.49 28.24 -1.80
CA ILE A 94 -3.98 28.92 -3.01
C ILE A 94 -5.43 29.36 -2.83
N ALA A 95 -6.29 28.50 -2.26
CA ALA A 95 -7.68 28.83 -2.03
C ALA A 95 -7.85 29.99 -1.04
N HIS A 96 -7.07 30.00 0.04
CA HIS A 96 -7.04 31.11 0.98
C HIS A 96 -6.65 32.42 0.29
N ASP A 97 -5.58 32.41 -0.50
CA ASP A 97 -5.08 33.61 -1.15
C ASP A 97 -6.04 34.13 -2.23
N LEU A 98 -6.68 33.24 -2.99
CA LEU A 98 -7.70 33.61 -3.96
C LEU A 98 -8.94 34.21 -3.28
N LYS A 99 -9.41 33.65 -2.16
CA LYS A 99 -10.50 34.28 -1.39
C LYS A 99 -10.11 35.68 -0.92
N ASN A 100 -8.88 35.86 -0.47
CA ASN A 100 -8.38 37.16 -0.05
C ASN A 100 -8.33 38.19 -1.18
N LEU A 101 -8.11 37.76 -2.43
CA LEU A 101 -8.15 38.64 -3.61
C LEU A 101 -9.57 38.91 -4.12
N LEU A 102 -10.46 37.91 -4.07
CA LEU A 102 -11.80 38.01 -4.64
C LEU A 102 -12.80 38.73 -3.73
N ASN A 103 -12.70 38.56 -2.40
CA ASN A 103 -13.64 39.16 -1.45
C ASN A 103 -13.66 40.70 -1.51
N PRO A 104 -12.51 41.42 -1.54
CA PRO A 104 -12.52 42.87 -1.69
C PRO A 104 -13.09 43.34 -3.03
N LEU A 105 -12.86 42.58 -4.11
CA LEU A 105 -13.43 42.91 -5.42
C LEU A 105 -14.96 42.83 -5.40
N LEU A 106 -15.51 41.87 -4.67
CA LEU A 106 -16.96 41.74 -4.48
C LEU A 106 -17.53 42.94 -3.71
N LEU A 107 -16.82 43.37 -2.67
CA LEU A 107 -17.18 44.57 -1.92
C LEU A 107 -17.15 45.83 -2.80
N TYR A 108 -16.14 45.99 -3.65
CA TYR A 108 -16.09 47.12 -4.58
C TYR A 108 -17.20 47.08 -5.63
N THR A 109 -17.66 45.91 -6.06
CA THR A 109 -18.84 45.82 -6.94
C THR A 109 -20.11 46.25 -6.23
N ASP A 110 -20.26 45.96 -4.94
CA ASP A 110 -21.37 46.46 -4.12
C ASP A 110 -21.31 47.99 -3.96
N GLU A 111 -20.14 48.54 -3.63
CA GLU A 111 -19.95 50.00 -3.53
C GLU A 111 -20.20 50.72 -4.86
N LEU A 112 -19.75 50.15 -5.98
CA LEU A 112 -20.01 50.69 -7.32
C LEU A 112 -21.49 50.73 -7.65
N ARG A 113 -22.24 49.69 -7.24
CA ARG A 113 -23.69 49.61 -7.44
C ARG A 113 -24.41 50.68 -6.62
N ASP A 114 -24.00 50.86 -5.37
CA ASP A 114 -24.55 51.89 -4.47
C ASP A 114 -24.26 53.31 -4.99
N ALA A 115 -23.05 53.55 -5.52
CA ALA A 115 -22.64 54.83 -6.10
C ALA A 115 -23.26 55.12 -7.49
N ALA A 116 -23.63 54.10 -8.26
CA ALA A 116 -24.15 54.23 -9.62
C ALA A 116 -25.54 54.92 -9.70
N GLY A 117 -26.33 54.87 -8.62
CA GLY A 117 -27.67 55.46 -8.57
C GLY A 117 -28.60 54.89 -9.65
N ARG A 118 -28.97 55.70 -10.66
CA ARG A 118 -29.85 55.31 -11.79
C ARG A 118 -29.11 55.04 -13.10
N ARG A 119 -27.77 54.94 -13.09
CA ARG A 119 -26.97 54.68 -14.30
C ARG A 119 -27.04 53.19 -14.66
N ASN A 120 -28.00 52.82 -15.50
CA ASN A 120 -28.24 51.42 -15.89
C ASN A 120 -27.00 50.70 -16.44
N GLU A 121 -26.16 51.35 -17.25
CA GLU A 121 -24.93 50.72 -17.77
C GLU A 121 -23.94 50.33 -16.66
N VAL A 122 -23.78 51.17 -15.62
CA VAL A 122 -22.85 50.89 -14.51
C VAL A 122 -23.41 49.76 -13.63
N LEU A 123 -24.72 49.76 -13.40
CA LEU A 123 -25.40 48.69 -12.67
C LEU A 123 -25.25 47.34 -13.39
N GLU A 124 -25.46 47.31 -14.71
CA GLU A 124 -25.35 46.09 -15.51
C GLU A 124 -23.92 45.52 -15.54
N ILE A 125 -22.91 46.40 -15.61
CA ILE A 125 -21.50 46.00 -15.51
C ILE A 125 -21.19 45.47 -14.10
N ALA A 126 -21.61 46.16 -13.05
CA ALA A 126 -21.38 45.74 -11.66
C ALA A 126 -21.99 44.36 -11.38
N GLU A 127 -23.24 44.14 -11.80
CA GLU A 127 -23.89 42.82 -11.70
C GLU A 127 -23.16 41.73 -12.48
N ARG A 128 -22.60 42.06 -13.66
CA ARG A 128 -21.86 41.08 -14.46
C ARG A 128 -20.56 40.68 -13.77
N VAL A 129 -19.84 41.64 -13.18
CA VAL A 129 -18.60 41.38 -12.43
C VAL A 129 -18.91 40.60 -11.16
N ASP A 130 -19.94 40.98 -10.41
CA ASP A 130 -20.40 40.27 -9.20
C ASP A 130 -20.69 38.78 -9.47
N ARG A 131 -21.43 38.48 -10.55
CA ARG A 131 -21.68 37.08 -10.97
C ARG A 131 -20.41 36.30 -11.28
N ILE A 132 -19.40 36.94 -11.88
CA ILE A 132 -18.11 36.29 -12.18
C ILE A 132 -17.33 36.03 -10.89
N LEU A 133 -17.26 37.01 -9.99
CA LEU A 133 -16.56 36.90 -8.71
C LEU A 133 -17.19 35.83 -7.81
N THR A 134 -18.53 35.81 -7.72
CA THR A 134 -19.28 34.79 -6.97
C THR A 134 -18.98 33.39 -7.48
N ARG A 135 -19.01 33.17 -8.81
CA ARG A 135 -18.63 31.89 -9.41
C ARG A 135 -17.16 31.52 -9.15
N GLY A 136 -16.27 32.51 -9.15
CA GLY A 136 -14.86 32.34 -8.79
C GLY A 136 -14.71 31.83 -7.36
N LEU A 137 -15.41 32.47 -6.40
CA LEU A 137 -15.43 32.07 -5.00
C LEU A 137 -15.98 30.64 -4.81
N GLU A 138 -17.08 30.29 -5.47
CA GLU A 138 -17.59 28.91 -5.46
C GLU A 138 -16.56 27.89 -5.98
N THR A 139 -15.81 28.24 -7.02
CA THR A 139 -14.77 27.38 -7.59
C THR A 139 -13.62 27.19 -6.60
N VAL A 140 -13.24 28.26 -5.91
CA VAL A 140 -12.21 28.24 -4.87
C VAL A 140 -12.66 27.43 -3.65
N GLU A 141 -13.94 27.48 -3.27
CA GLU A 141 -14.50 26.62 -2.22
C GLU A 141 -14.41 25.13 -2.58
N ARG A 142 -14.77 24.76 -3.82
CA ARG A 142 -14.64 23.37 -4.28
C ARG A 142 -13.20 22.86 -4.25
N LEU A 143 -12.24 23.71 -4.62
CA LEU A 143 -10.80 23.38 -4.51
C LEU A 143 -10.38 23.15 -3.05
N ARG A 144 -10.91 23.95 -2.12
CA ARG A 144 -10.65 23.79 -0.68
C ARG A 144 -11.28 22.51 -0.13
N ASP A 145 -12.51 22.18 -0.51
CA ASP A 145 -13.19 20.98 -0.03
C ASP A 145 -12.48 19.71 -0.50
N PHE A 146 -12.03 19.68 -1.76
CA PHE A 146 -11.18 18.61 -2.30
C PHE A 146 -9.87 18.46 -1.48
N SER A 147 -9.26 19.58 -1.08
CA SER A 147 -8.06 19.56 -0.24
C SER A 147 -8.29 19.03 1.17
N ARG A 148 -9.50 19.12 1.73
CA ARG A 148 -9.80 18.59 3.09
C ARG A 148 -10.00 17.09 3.06
N GLN A 149 -10.70 16.57 2.06
CA GLN A 149 -10.92 15.12 1.90
C GLN A 149 -9.61 14.32 1.79
N SER A 150 -8.59 14.84 1.11
CA SER A 150 -7.28 14.17 1.02
C SER A 150 -6.51 14.11 2.34
N SER A 151 -6.86 14.97 3.30
CA SER A 151 -6.27 15.01 4.64
C SER A 151 -6.96 13.99 5.57
N GLU A 152 -8.29 13.91 5.49
CA GLU A 152 -9.11 13.00 6.31
C GLU A 152 -8.92 11.52 5.94
N GLU A 153 -8.67 11.19 4.67
CA GLU A 153 -8.30 9.82 4.26
C GLU A 153 -6.91 9.39 4.78
N SER A 154 -6.02 10.34 5.09
CA SER A 154 -4.69 10.05 5.66
C SER A 154 -4.69 9.98 7.19
N GLU A 155 -5.71 10.54 7.84
CA GLU A 155 -5.94 10.50 9.29
C GLU A 155 -6.97 9.44 9.73
N ALA A 156 -7.24 8.44 8.89
CA ALA A 156 -7.85 7.19 9.37
C ALA A 156 -6.86 6.48 10.31
N VAL A 157 -6.73 6.99 11.54
CA VAL A 157 -5.95 6.40 12.60
C VAL A 157 -6.47 4.98 12.78
N SER A 158 -5.58 4.00 12.58
CA SER A 158 -5.80 2.59 12.90
C SER A 158 -6.20 2.49 14.37
N THR A 159 -7.50 2.58 14.63
CA THR A 159 -8.06 2.46 15.96
C THR A 159 -8.16 0.97 16.21
N ASP A 160 -7.46 0.48 17.23
CA ASP A 160 -7.58 -0.90 17.66
C ASP A 160 -9.02 -1.12 18.17
N LEU A 161 -9.83 -1.75 17.33
CA LEU A 161 -11.23 -2.05 17.62
C LEU A 161 -11.37 -2.91 18.90
N ASN A 162 -10.35 -3.70 19.27
CA ASN A 162 -10.38 -4.47 20.51
C ASN A 162 -10.23 -3.58 21.75
N ALA A 163 -9.48 -2.48 21.66
CA ALA A 163 -9.35 -1.53 22.77
C ALA A 163 -10.68 -0.82 23.07
N MET A 164 -11.45 -0.47 22.03
CA MET A 164 -12.76 0.19 22.19
C MET A 164 -13.84 -0.71 22.80
N VAL A 165 -13.77 -2.03 22.61
CA VAL A 165 -14.72 -2.98 23.20
C VAL A 165 -14.51 -3.12 24.72
N HIS A 166 -13.28 -2.96 25.21
CA HIS A 166 -12.97 -3.05 26.63
C HIS A 166 -13.33 -1.80 27.45
N GLU A 167 -13.52 -0.65 26.79
CA GLU A 167 -13.91 0.61 27.45
C GLU A 167 -15.45 0.77 27.56
N ALA A 168 -16.20 -0.10 26.88
CA ALA A 168 -17.68 -0.11 26.88
C ALA A 168 -18.31 -1.15 27.83
N ILE A 169 -17.51 -1.75 28.72
CA ILE A 169 -17.96 -2.67 29.77
C ILE A 169 -17.67 -2.07 31.15
#